data_AF-A0A6P0LN64-F1
#
_entry.id   AF-A0A6P0LN64-F1
#
_cell.length_a   1.000
_cell.length_b   1.000
_cell.length_c   1.000
_cell.angle_alpha   90.00
_cell.angle_beta   90.00
_cell.angle_gamma   90.00
#
_symmetry.space_group_name_H-M   'P 1'
#
loop_
_entity.id
_entity.type
_entity.pdbx_description
1 polymer ?
#
loop_
_entity_poly.entity_id
_entity_poly.type
_entity_poly.pdbx_seq_one_letter_code
_entity_poly.pdbx_strand_id
1 'polypeptide(L)'
;QGTQSVLSETDVIQPQQGSLWGLGRVIALEHPELKCRKVDLDAKLHFSETVSTLVEELLFSDDEDQIAYRQGQRYVARLRRWQPQIGEQTRTQLSIDSEASYLITGGLGALGLEVAQWLVYQGAKHLILTGRRVPSEAAMETIQKLEQVGTQISVLSGDISCEEDVAEIFEQIQASLFPLKGVIHGAGTLNDGLLQNVKWEPFLQVMASKVAGTWNLHKFTQHLSLDFFVCFSSMASLLGSPGQGNYAAANAFMDAFAYYRRAMGLPGLSINWGPWDRGGMAARLGSQHQNRFKSQGIGTIDSKKGLQALGQVLAKPIAQVGVASIQWPQFLANSVAGIDLQYLQIFRSEVQTTATQSNFLRQLEATPAQERRELLMGFVKKQISQVLGLDTPEAINNQDGFFDLGMDSLMAVELTNNFQRIFQIYISQTVVFNYPTVEEIVDYLFYKVLNLEQQEEESESTYKVVDTDEKFSDFNTSLDSEEEIELSAAQELAEIKKFL
;
A
#
# COMPACT_ATOMS: atom_id res chain seq x y z
N GLN A 1 13.72 -11.87 -8.56
CA GLN A 1 14.59 -11.52 -9.68
C GLN A 1 13.72 -11.06 -10.84
N GLY A 2 14.06 -9.91 -11.44
CA GLY A 2 13.36 -9.35 -12.59
C GLY A 2 11.92 -8.91 -12.35
N THR A 3 11.55 -8.43 -11.16
CA THR A 3 10.19 -7.89 -10.93
C THR A 3 10.04 -6.43 -11.35
N GLN A 4 11.04 -5.60 -11.10
CA GLN A 4 11.00 -4.16 -11.34
C GLN A 4 11.57 -3.82 -12.72
N SER A 5 10.92 -2.94 -13.48
CA SER A 5 11.50 -2.38 -14.70
C SER A 5 12.43 -1.23 -14.31
N VAL A 6 13.69 -1.26 -14.77
CA VAL A 6 14.71 -0.26 -14.38
C VAL A 6 15.34 0.41 -15.60
N LEU A 7 15.82 -0.38 -16.57
CA LEU A 7 16.61 0.13 -17.70
C LEU A 7 15.77 0.27 -18.97
N SER A 8 14.84 -0.65 -19.21
CA SER A 8 14.04 -0.65 -20.43
C SER A 8 12.72 -1.41 -20.27
N GLU A 9 11.80 -1.20 -21.20
CA GLU A 9 10.60 -2.03 -21.33
C GLU A 9 10.91 -3.45 -21.86
N THR A 10 12.17 -3.74 -22.26
CA THR A 10 12.61 -5.08 -22.72
C THR A 10 13.24 -5.92 -21.61
N ASP A 11 13.23 -5.42 -20.37
CA ASP A 11 13.68 -6.19 -19.21
C ASP A 11 12.81 -7.46 -19.07
N VAL A 12 13.41 -8.55 -18.59
CA VAL A 12 12.63 -9.76 -18.25
C VAL A 12 11.83 -9.44 -17.00
N ILE A 13 10.51 -9.35 -17.14
CA ILE A 13 9.59 -9.06 -16.03
C ILE A 13 8.94 -10.34 -15.51
N GLN A 14 9.01 -10.56 -14.20
CA GLN A 14 8.39 -11.67 -13.47
C GLN A 14 7.23 -11.12 -12.61
N PRO A 15 6.02 -10.94 -13.18
CA PRO A 15 4.94 -10.23 -12.52
C PRO A 15 4.41 -10.93 -11.26
N GLN A 16 4.55 -12.25 -11.16
CA GLN A 16 4.15 -13.04 -9.99
C GLN A 16 4.87 -12.60 -8.70
N GLN A 17 6.08 -12.04 -8.81
CA GLN A 17 6.83 -11.52 -7.67
C GLN A 17 6.41 -10.09 -7.29
N GLY A 18 5.62 -9.41 -8.14
CA GLY A 18 5.11 -8.06 -7.90
C GLY A 18 4.30 -7.94 -6.61
N SER A 19 3.57 -8.99 -6.24
CA SER A 19 2.81 -9.01 -4.98
C SER A 19 3.67 -8.83 -3.73
N LEU A 20 4.89 -9.36 -3.73
CA LEU A 20 5.82 -9.22 -2.60
C LEU A 20 6.26 -7.76 -2.40
N TRP A 21 6.34 -6.98 -3.47
CA TRP A 21 6.67 -5.56 -3.38
C TRP A 21 5.57 -4.75 -2.72
N GLY A 22 4.30 -5.00 -3.09
CA GLY A 22 3.15 -4.39 -2.43
C GLY A 22 3.04 -4.78 -0.96
N LEU A 23 3.20 -6.08 -0.66
CA LEU A 23 3.20 -6.59 0.70
C LEU A 23 4.34 -6.01 1.55
N GLY A 24 5.56 -5.97 1.02
CA GLY A 24 6.73 -5.46 1.72
C GLY A 24 6.67 -3.96 2.02
N ARG A 25 5.91 -3.17 1.24
CA ARG A 25 5.61 -1.77 1.60
C ARG A 25 4.65 -1.69 2.78
N VAL A 26 3.69 -2.60 2.88
CA VAL A 26 2.78 -2.67 4.04
C VAL A 26 3.52 -3.18 5.28
N ILE A 27 4.37 -4.22 5.15
CA ILE A 27 5.23 -4.69 6.25
C ILE A 27 6.10 -3.55 6.78
N ALA A 28 6.71 -2.74 5.90
CA ALA A 28 7.54 -1.62 6.35
C ALA A 28 6.76 -0.56 7.16
N LEU A 29 5.44 -0.43 6.95
CA LEU A 29 4.59 0.53 7.66
C LEU A 29 3.91 -0.05 8.90
N GLU A 30 3.54 -1.33 8.87
CA GLU A 30 2.96 -2.06 10.01
C GLU A 30 4.02 -2.61 10.96
N HIS A 31 5.24 -2.83 10.50
CA HIS A 31 6.31 -3.44 11.29
C HIS A 31 7.66 -2.77 10.99
N PRO A 32 7.80 -1.45 11.27
CA PRO A 32 9.04 -0.72 11.02
C PRO A 32 10.26 -1.32 11.75
N GLU A 33 10.03 -1.99 12.89
CA GLU A 33 11.05 -2.71 13.65
C GLU A 33 11.74 -3.82 12.86
N LEU A 34 11.05 -4.39 11.85
CA LEU A 34 11.60 -5.46 11.01
C LEU A 34 12.53 -4.94 9.90
N LYS A 35 12.57 -3.62 9.66
CA LYS A 35 13.40 -3.00 8.62
C LYS A 35 13.28 -3.71 7.26
N CYS A 36 12.05 -3.95 6.81
CA CYS A 36 11.75 -4.76 5.63
C CYS A 36 12.36 -4.18 4.34
N ARG A 37 13.48 -4.74 3.88
CA ARG A 37 14.11 -4.43 2.58
C ARG A 37 13.57 -5.31 1.46
N LYS A 38 13.34 -4.69 0.30
CA LYS A 38 12.86 -5.33 -0.93
C LYS A 38 13.97 -5.23 -1.96
N VAL A 39 14.55 -6.37 -2.34
CA VAL A 39 15.69 -6.45 -3.24
C VAL A 39 15.31 -7.25 -4.49
N ASP A 40 15.34 -6.62 -5.65
CA ASP A 40 15.09 -7.28 -6.93
C ASP A 40 16.37 -7.46 -7.74
N LEU A 41 16.86 -8.70 -7.70
CA LEU A 41 18.09 -9.11 -8.36
C LEU A 41 17.89 -9.24 -9.88
N ASP A 42 18.98 -9.13 -10.63
CA ASP A 42 18.96 -9.25 -12.08
C ASP A 42 18.61 -10.70 -12.49
N ALA A 43 17.57 -10.86 -13.32
CA ALA A 43 17.13 -12.18 -13.80
C ALA A 43 18.12 -12.84 -14.77
N LYS A 44 19.12 -12.11 -15.26
CA LYS A 44 20.15 -12.62 -16.18
C LYS A 44 21.41 -13.12 -15.47
N LEU A 45 21.56 -12.87 -14.17
CA LEU A 45 22.75 -13.31 -13.42
C LEU A 45 22.72 -14.80 -13.12
N HIS A 46 23.90 -15.41 -13.06
CA HIS A 46 24.03 -16.77 -12.56
C HIS A 46 23.81 -16.81 -11.04
N PHE A 47 23.47 -18.00 -10.52
CA PHE A 47 23.16 -18.19 -9.10
C PHE A 47 24.32 -17.75 -8.19
N SER A 48 25.57 -18.07 -8.54
CA SER A 48 26.74 -17.70 -7.74
C SER A 48 26.93 -16.18 -7.62
N GLU A 49 26.73 -15.44 -8.71
CA GLU A 49 26.82 -13.97 -8.72
C GLU A 49 25.67 -13.34 -7.93
N THR A 50 24.47 -13.92 -8.06
CA THR A 50 23.27 -13.51 -7.33
C THR A 50 23.47 -13.56 -5.82
N VAL A 51 24.08 -14.63 -5.30
CA VAL A 51 24.31 -14.80 -3.85
C VAL A 51 25.27 -13.74 -3.33
N SER A 52 26.39 -13.50 -4.01
CA SER A 52 27.35 -12.47 -3.61
C SER A 52 26.71 -11.08 -3.56
N THR A 53 25.97 -10.68 -4.60
CA THR A 53 25.25 -9.40 -4.62
C THR A 53 24.23 -9.27 -3.49
N LEU A 54 23.50 -10.35 -3.18
CA LEU A 54 22.52 -10.33 -2.10
C LEU A 54 23.19 -10.18 -0.72
N VAL A 55 24.29 -10.88 -0.46
CA VAL A 55 25.04 -10.75 0.79
C VAL A 55 25.60 -9.33 0.94
N GLU A 56 26.15 -8.76 -0.13
CA GLU A 56 26.63 -7.38 -0.15
C GLU A 56 25.50 -6.38 0.19
N GLU A 57 24.31 -6.55 -0.41
CA GLU A 57 23.16 -5.67 -0.12
C GLU A 57 22.66 -5.81 1.33
N LEU A 58 22.62 -7.03 1.88
CA LEU A 58 22.20 -7.25 3.26
C LEU A 58 23.15 -6.60 4.27
N LEU A 59 24.43 -6.50 3.94
CA LEU A 59 25.45 -5.84 4.74
C LEU A 59 25.59 -4.34 4.42
N PHE A 60 24.93 -3.86 3.36
CA PHE A 60 25.04 -2.47 2.92
C PHE A 60 24.37 -1.52 3.92
N SER A 61 25.14 -0.53 4.37
CA SER A 61 24.73 0.44 5.39
C SER A 61 24.13 1.70 4.76
N ASP A 62 22.83 1.65 4.48
CA ASP A 62 21.99 2.82 4.17
C ASP A 62 20.54 2.60 4.62
N ASP A 63 19.70 3.62 4.45
CA ASP A 63 18.29 3.58 4.80
C ASP A 63 17.40 3.22 3.59
N GLU A 64 17.98 2.65 2.52
CA GLU A 64 17.22 2.27 1.34
C GLU A 64 16.52 0.93 1.58
N ASP A 65 15.25 0.84 1.15
CA ASP A 65 14.41 -0.33 1.38
C ASP A 65 13.82 -0.92 0.10
N GLN A 66 14.07 -0.28 -1.05
CA GLN A 66 13.54 -0.65 -2.36
C GLN A 66 14.67 -0.59 -3.40
N ILE A 67 15.32 -1.73 -3.58
CA ILE A 67 16.56 -1.87 -4.34
C ILE A 67 16.34 -2.78 -5.54
N ALA A 68 16.96 -2.43 -6.67
CA ALA A 68 17.06 -3.30 -7.82
C ALA A 68 18.50 -3.34 -8.33
N TYR A 69 18.97 -4.54 -8.70
CA TYR A 69 20.27 -4.73 -9.33
C TYR A 69 20.10 -5.03 -10.81
N ARG A 70 20.76 -4.27 -11.68
CA ARG A 70 20.78 -4.54 -13.13
C ARG A 70 22.18 -4.34 -13.68
N GLN A 71 22.67 -5.32 -14.44
CA GLN A 71 23.98 -5.23 -15.10
C GLN A 71 25.11 -4.85 -14.12
N GLY A 72 25.10 -5.42 -12.92
CA GLY A 72 26.07 -5.13 -11.86
C GLY A 72 25.97 -3.75 -11.20
N GLN A 73 24.93 -2.97 -11.53
CA GLN A 73 24.67 -1.66 -10.94
C GLN A 73 23.50 -1.74 -9.95
N ARG A 74 23.65 -1.05 -8.81
CA ARG A 74 22.61 -0.90 -7.79
C ARG A 74 21.74 0.32 -8.11
N TYR A 75 20.42 0.13 -8.10
CA TYR A 75 19.42 1.18 -8.29
C TYR A 75 18.50 1.23 -7.08
N VAL A 76 18.03 2.42 -6.75
CA VAL A 76 17.08 2.66 -5.65
C VAL A 76 15.82 3.32 -6.20
N ALA A 77 14.66 2.93 -5.65
CA ALA A 77 13.38 3.43 -6.14
C ALA A 77 13.12 4.86 -5.65
N ARG A 78 12.55 5.70 -6.52
CA ARG A 78 12.04 7.03 -6.18
C ARG A 78 10.71 7.29 -6.88
N LEU A 79 9.76 7.82 -6.14
CA LEU A 79 8.53 8.36 -6.70
C LEU A 79 8.80 9.77 -7.22
N ARG A 80 8.45 10.03 -8.47
CA ARG A 80 8.58 11.35 -9.11
C ARG A 80 7.26 11.81 -9.69
N ARG A 81 7.08 13.13 -9.81
CA ARG A 81 5.99 13.67 -10.63
C ARG A 81 6.24 13.31 -12.08
N TRP A 82 5.23 12.76 -12.73
CA TRP A 82 5.29 12.55 -14.17
C TRP A 82 5.26 13.92 -14.87
N GLN A 83 6.22 14.15 -15.75
CA GLN A 83 6.26 15.31 -16.64
C GLN A 83 6.35 14.77 -18.07
N PRO A 84 5.43 15.15 -18.97
CA PRO A 84 5.53 14.78 -20.37
C PRO A 84 6.83 15.35 -20.96
N GLN A 85 7.58 14.54 -21.70
CA GLN A 85 8.82 15.02 -22.32
C GLN A 85 8.51 16.00 -23.44
N ILE A 86 9.26 17.10 -23.50
CA ILE A 86 9.16 18.09 -24.58
C ILE A 86 9.58 17.39 -25.88
N GLY A 87 8.66 17.27 -26.85
CA GLY A 87 8.94 16.71 -28.17
C GLY A 87 8.48 15.27 -28.41
N GLU A 88 7.89 14.57 -27.43
CA GLU A 88 7.19 13.31 -27.71
C GLU A 88 6.03 13.58 -28.68
N GLN A 89 6.00 12.87 -29.81
CA GLN A 89 4.84 12.82 -30.70
C GLN A 89 3.70 12.12 -29.96
N THR A 90 3.02 12.89 -29.14
CA THR A 90 1.87 12.44 -28.40
C THR A 90 0.73 12.23 -29.38
N ARG A 91 0.11 11.03 -29.39
CA ARG A 91 -1.27 10.94 -29.85
C ARG A 91 -2.04 11.94 -28.99
N THR A 92 -2.51 13.01 -29.60
CA THR A 92 -3.21 14.09 -28.89
C THR A 92 -4.58 13.63 -28.41
N GLN A 93 -5.10 12.53 -28.96
CA GLN A 93 -6.41 12.00 -28.63
C GLN A 93 -6.46 10.48 -28.77
N LEU A 94 -7.08 9.81 -27.80
CA LEU A 94 -7.46 8.40 -27.90
C LEU A 94 -8.52 8.27 -28.99
N SER A 95 -8.31 7.39 -29.96
CA SER A 95 -9.31 7.08 -30.98
C SER A 95 -10.06 5.83 -30.53
N ILE A 96 -11.32 6.00 -30.15
CA ILE A 96 -12.23 4.87 -29.88
C ILE A 96 -12.91 4.51 -31.20
N ASP A 97 -12.67 3.29 -31.67
CA ASP A 97 -13.32 2.72 -32.84
C ASP A 97 -14.79 2.37 -32.50
N SER A 98 -15.72 2.91 -33.29
CA SER A 98 -17.16 2.68 -33.11
C SER A 98 -17.60 1.28 -33.56
N GLU A 99 -16.81 0.62 -34.40
CA GLU A 99 -17.09 -0.73 -34.91
C GLU A 99 -16.39 -1.82 -34.08
N ALA A 100 -15.80 -1.45 -32.94
CA ALA A 100 -15.19 -2.35 -31.98
C ALA A 100 -16.00 -2.47 -30.69
N SER A 101 -15.64 -3.46 -29.85
CA SER A 101 -16.18 -3.65 -28.51
C SER A 101 -15.12 -3.43 -27.42
N TYR A 102 -15.58 -3.03 -26.23
CA TYR A 102 -14.72 -2.72 -25.07
C TYR A 102 -15.23 -3.40 -23.80
N LEU A 103 -14.36 -4.16 -23.14
CA LEU A 103 -14.66 -4.92 -21.93
C LEU A 103 -14.31 -4.12 -20.67
N ILE A 104 -15.26 -4.01 -19.74
CA ILE A 104 -15.07 -3.41 -18.42
C ILE A 104 -15.42 -4.44 -17.35
N THR A 105 -14.41 -4.98 -16.68
CA THR A 105 -14.65 -5.90 -15.56
C THR A 105 -14.86 -5.12 -14.27
N GLY A 106 -15.77 -5.57 -13.41
CA GLY A 106 -16.30 -4.71 -12.35
C GLY A 106 -17.14 -3.57 -12.94
N GLY A 107 -17.62 -3.71 -14.19
CA GLY A 107 -18.33 -2.69 -14.95
C GLY A 107 -19.67 -2.29 -14.33
N LEU A 108 -20.23 -3.13 -13.47
CA LEU A 108 -21.46 -2.87 -12.73
C LEU A 108 -21.23 -2.11 -11.40
N GLY A 109 -19.97 -1.86 -11.04
CA GLY A 109 -19.62 -0.99 -9.93
C GLY A 109 -19.71 0.49 -10.33
N ALA A 110 -19.80 1.38 -9.34
CA ALA A 110 -19.97 2.82 -9.60
C ALA A 110 -18.85 3.39 -10.50
N LEU A 111 -17.57 3.07 -10.23
CA LEU A 111 -16.47 3.50 -11.09
C LEU A 111 -16.53 2.84 -12.49
N GLY A 112 -16.96 1.58 -12.57
CA GLY A 112 -17.13 0.88 -13.85
C GLY A 112 -18.19 1.55 -14.74
N LEU A 113 -19.30 2.00 -14.15
CA LEU A 113 -20.36 2.72 -14.85
C LEU A 113 -19.92 4.13 -15.30
N GLU A 114 -19.16 4.86 -14.47
CA GLU A 114 -18.56 6.15 -14.85
C GLU A 114 -17.60 5.99 -16.05
N VAL A 115 -16.79 4.92 -16.05
CA VAL A 115 -15.91 4.58 -17.17
C VAL A 115 -16.70 4.15 -18.40
N ALA A 116 -17.79 3.39 -18.24
CA ALA A 116 -18.68 3.01 -19.34
C ALA A 116 -19.29 4.27 -20.00
N GLN A 117 -19.84 5.18 -19.21
CA GLN A 117 -20.36 6.46 -19.71
C GLN A 117 -19.28 7.28 -20.41
N TRP A 118 -18.07 7.33 -19.85
CA TRP A 118 -16.95 8.01 -20.48
C TRP A 118 -16.55 7.38 -21.82
N LEU A 119 -16.47 6.05 -21.93
CA LEU A 119 -16.16 5.38 -23.19
C LEU A 119 -17.22 5.64 -24.27
N VAL A 120 -18.51 5.64 -23.90
CA VAL A 120 -19.60 6.04 -24.82
C VAL A 120 -19.39 7.47 -25.30
N TYR A 121 -19.06 8.39 -24.39
CA TYR A 121 -18.75 9.78 -24.76
C TYR A 121 -17.53 9.91 -25.67
N GLN A 122 -16.53 9.02 -25.53
CA GLN A 122 -15.39 8.96 -26.45
C GLN A 122 -15.72 8.32 -27.82
N GLY A 123 -16.91 7.73 -27.98
CA GLY A 123 -17.39 7.18 -29.25
C GLY A 123 -17.63 5.67 -29.27
N ALA A 124 -17.49 4.96 -28.14
CA ALA A 124 -17.74 3.52 -28.09
C ALA A 124 -19.22 3.23 -28.32
N LYS A 125 -19.53 2.31 -29.25
CA LYS A 125 -20.91 1.86 -29.49
C LYS A 125 -21.21 0.46 -28.95
N HIS A 126 -20.18 -0.33 -28.62
CA HIS A 126 -20.37 -1.68 -28.08
C HIS A 126 -19.56 -1.82 -26.80
N LEU A 127 -20.24 -1.99 -25.66
CA LEU A 127 -19.61 -2.23 -24.37
C LEU A 127 -20.00 -3.60 -23.82
N ILE A 128 -19.04 -4.25 -23.17
CA ILE A 128 -19.26 -5.48 -22.41
C ILE A 128 -18.97 -5.15 -20.95
N LEU A 129 -19.98 -5.22 -20.09
CA LEU A 129 -19.84 -4.99 -18.65
C LEU A 129 -19.91 -6.31 -17.92
N THR A 130 -18.91 -6.61 -17.10
CA THR A 130 -18.89 -7.87 -16.33
C THR A 130 -18.84 -7.67 -14.83
N GLY A 131 -19.45 -8.61 -14.12
CA GLY A 131 -19.45 -8.68 -12.66
C GLY A 131 -20.13 -9.95 -12.16
N ARG A 132 -19.93 -10.29 -10.88
CA ARG A 132 -20.48 -11.51 -10.26
C ARG A 132 -21.97 -11.42 -9.91
N ARG A 133 -22.52 -10.21 -9.91
CA ARG A 133 -23.87 -9.91 -9.43
C ARG A 133 -24.67 -9.36 -10.59
N VAL A 134 -25.98 -9.59 -10.54
CA VAL A 134 -26.91 -8.86 -11.39
C VAL A 134 -26.77 -7.34 -11.15
N PRO A 135 -26.94 -6.51 -12.18
CA PRO A 135 -26.90 -5.06 -12.02
C PRO A 135 -27.95 -4.60 -11.00
N SER A 136 -27.58 -3.66 -10.12
CA SER A 136 -28.55 -2.99 -9.25
C SER A 136 -29.51 -2.12 -10.07
N GLU A 137 -30.62 -1.67 -9.47
CA GLU A 137 -31.56 -0.76 -10.14
C GLU A 137 -30.86 0.51 -10.67
N ALA A 138 -29.99 1.13 -9.87
CA ALA A 138 -29.22 2.30 -10.31
C ALA A 138 -28.24 1.98 -11.45
N ALA A 139 -27.65 0.78 -11.46
CA ALA A 139 -26.81 0.32 -12.56
C ALA A 139 -27.63 0.09 -13.84
N MET A 140 -28.80 -0.55 -13.72
CA MET A 140 -29.73 -0.74 -14.84
C MET A 140 -30.21 0.59 -15.41
N GLU A 141 -30.57 1.56 -14.57
CA GLU A 141 -30.98 2.89 -15.03
C GLU A 141 -29.86 3.58 -15.82
N THR A 142 -28.61 3.44 -15.37
CA THR A 142 -27.45 3.99 -16.07
C THR A 142 -27.22 3.28 -17.40
N ILE A 143 -27.28 1.95 -17.43
CA ILE A 143 -27.16 1.15 -18.66
C ILE A 143 -28.23 1.55 -19.68
N GLN A 144 -29.50 1.64 -19.27
CA GLN A 144 -30.60 2.03 -20.15
C GLN A 144 -30.42 3.44 -20.74
N LYS A 145 -29.90 4.39 -19.95
CA LYS A 145 -29.57 5.74 -20.46
C LYS A 145 -28.48 5.70 -21.53
N LEU A 146 -27.48 4.83 -21.37
CA LEU A 146 -26.43 4.65 -22.37
C LEU A 146 -26.93 3.91 -23.62
N GLU A 147 -27.88 2.99 -23.47
CA GLU A 147 -28.53 2.32 -24.60
C GLU A 147 -29.42 3.28 -25.41
N GLN A 148 -30.12 4.21 -24.74
CA GLN A 148 -30.94 5.24 -25.39
C GLN A 148 -30.14 6.20 -26.29
N VAL A 149 -28.84 6.38 -26.02
CA VAL A 149 -27.94 7.18 -26.88
C VAL A 149 -27.30 6.36 -28.01
N GLY A 150 -27.73 5.11 -28.21
CA GLY A 150 -27.34 4.27 -29.34
C GLY A 150 -26.16 3.32 -29.07
N THR A 151 -25.80 3.09 -27.80
CA THR A 151 -24.78 2.11 -27.42
C THR A 151 -25.42 0.75 -27.18
N GLN A 152 -24.88 -0.31 -27.75
CA GLN A 152 -25.23 -1.68 -27.37
C GLN A 152 -24.39 -2.11 -26.17
N ILE A 153 -25.04 -2.48 -25.06
CA ILE A 153 -24.37 -2.92 -23.84
C ILE A 153 -24.72 -4.38 -23.55
N SER A 154 -23.70 -5.24 -23.50
CA SER A 154 -23.83 -6.63 -23.07
C SER A 154 -23.39 -6.76 -21.62
N VAL A 155 -24.31 -7.16 -20.75
CA VAL A 155 -23.99 -7.47 -19.35
C VAL A 155 -23.76 -8.97 -19.22
N LEU A 156 -22.52 -9.37 -18.92
CA LEU A 156 -22.15 -10.78 -18.75
C LEU A 156 -21.79 -11.05 -17.28
N SER A 157 -22.39 -12.09 -16.71
CA SER A 157 -22.11 -12.49 -15.33
C SER A 157 -20.94 -13.47 -15.28
N GLY A 158 -20.05 -13.29 -14.32
CA GLY A 158 -18.94 -14.22 -14.07
C GLY A 158 -17.93 -13.67 -13.06
N ASP A 159 -17.22 -14.57 -12.39
CA ASP A 159 -16.04 -14.26 -11.59
C ASP A 159 -14.79 -14.30 -12.48
N ILE A 160 -14.19 -13.13 -12.72
CA ILE A 160 -13.00 -13.05 -13.57
C ILE A 160 -11.79 -13.82 -13.02
N SER A 161 -11.79 -14.19 -11.74
CA SER A 161 -10.75 -15.02 -11.14
C SER A 161 -10.95 -16.52 -11.40
N CYS A 162 -12.14 -16.93 -11.83
CA CYS A 162 -12.47 -18.27 -12.31
C CYS A 162 -12.13 -18.36 -13.81
N GLU A 163 -11.36 -19.37 -14.22
CA GLU A 163 -10.95 -19.50 -15.62
C GLU A 163 -12.12 -19.91 -16.51
N GLU A 164 -12.98 -20.78 -16.00
CA GLU A 164 -14.17 -21.29 -16.68
C GLU A 164 -15.16 -20.16 -16.97
N ASP A 165 -15.47 -19.32 -15.97
CA ASP A 165 -16.33 -18.14 -16.16
C ASP A 165 -15.76 -17.18 -17.21
N VAL A 166 -14.43 -16.98 -17.22
CA VAL A 166 -13.78 -16.14 -18.24
C VAL A 166 -13.87 -16.79 -19.62
N ALA A 167 -13.73 -18.11 -19.73
CA ALA A 167 -13.92 -18.82 -20.99
C ALA A 167 -15.34 -18.59 -21.55
N GLU A 168 -16.37 -18.76 -20.73
CA GLU A 168 -17.78 -18.53 -21.13
C GLU A 168 -18.05 -17.08 -21.54
N ILE A 169 -17.44 -16.11 -20.85
CA ILE A 169 -17.49 -14.69 -21.24
C ILE A 169 -16.85 -14.50 -22.62
N PHE A 170 -15.67 -15.07 -22.86
CA PHE A 170 -14.94 -14.88 -24.11
C PHE A 170 -15.56 -15.64 -25.29
N GLU A 171 -16.24 -16.77 -25.08
CA GLU A 171 -17.07 -17.42 -26.10
C GLU A 171 -18.15 -16.47 -26.62
N GLN A 172 -18.83 -15.74 -25.72
CA GLN A 172 -19.85 -14.76 -26.09
C GLN A 172 -19.25 -13.53 -26.79
N ILE A 173 -18.08 -13.08 -26.35
CA ILE A 173 -17.35 -11.98 -27.02
C ILE A 173 -16.94 -12.39 -28.44
N GLN A 174 -16.45 -13.61 -28.63
CA GLN A 174 -16.02 -14.12 -29.93
C GLN A 174 -17.19 -14.38 -30.90
N ALA A 175 -18.38 -14.69 -30.37
CA ALA A 175 -19.60 -14.81 -31.17
C ALA A 175 -20.15 -13.46 -31.68
N SER A 176 -19.67 -12.34 -31.14
CA SER A 176 -20.06 -10.99 -31.55
C SER A 176 -19.43 -10.58 -32.90
N LEU A 177 -20.13 -9.72 -33.64
CA LEU A 177 -19.62 -9.14 -34.89
C LEU A 177 -18.53 -8.07 -34.64
N PHE A 178 -18.41 -7.58 -33.41
CA PHE A 178 -17.55 -6.44 -33.06
C PHE A 178 -16.26 -6.89 -32.36
N PRO A 179 -15.07 -6.73 -32.99
CA PRO A 179 -13.81 -7.18 -32.40
C PRO A 179 -13.52 -6.47 -31.08
N LEU A 180 -13.05 -7.22 -30.09
CA LEU A 180 -12.61 -6.65 -28.81
C LEU A 180 -11.33 -5.85 -29.02
N LYS A 181 -11.37 -4.55 -28.71
CA LYS A 181 -10.23 -3.63 -28.86
C LYS A 181 -9.70 -3.05 -27.56
N GLY A 182 -10.46 -3.11 -26.48
CA GLY A 182 -9.97 -2.61 -25.19
C GLY A 182 -10.48 -3.37 -23.99
N VAL A 183 -9.63 -3.45 -22.98
CA VAL A 183 -9.97 -4.03 -21.67
C VAL A 183 -9.66 -3.01 -20.59
N ILE A 184 -10.63 -2.77 -19.72
CA ILE A 184 -10.46 -2.02 -18.46
C ILE A 184 -10.80 -2.95 -17.30
N HIS A 185 -9.78 -3.37 -16.57
CA HIS A 185 -9.90 -4.24 -15.43
C HIS A 185 -10.08 -3.44 -14.14
N GLY A 186 -11.35 -3.21 -13.78
CA GLY A 186 -11.78 -2.52 -12.55
C GLY A 186 -12.30 -3.44 -11.44
N ALA A 187 -12.20 -4.77 -11.58
CA ALA A 187 -12.68 -5.69 -10.56
C ALA A 187 -11.80 -5.62 -9.30
N GLY A 188 -12.45 -5.67 -8.13
CA GLY A 188 -11.75 -5.60 -6.85
C GLY A 188 -12.70 -5.70 -5.67
N THR A 189 -12.17 -6.20 -4.56
CA THR A 189 -12.82 -6.20 -3.24
C THR A 189 -11.80 -5.78 -2.19
N LEU A 190 -12.30 -5.26 -1.06
CA LEU A 190 -11.49 -4.98 0.12
C LEU A 190 -11.84 -5.97 1.22
N ASN A 191 -10.83 -6.31 2.02
CA ASN A 191 -10.98 -6.99 3.29
C ASN A 191 -9.78 -6.56 4.13
N ASP A 192 -9.93 -5.38 4.73
CA ASP A 192 -8.85 -4.69 5.41
C ASP A 192 -8.65 -5.30 6.80
N GLY A 193 -7.40 -5.42 7.20
CA GLY A 193 -6.97 -5.94 8.50
C GLY A 193 -5.45 -5.97 8.58
N LEU A 194 -4.92 -5.87 9.80
CA LEU A 194 -3.48 -5.97 10.03
C LEU A 194 -2.96 -7.34 9.59
N LEU A 195 -1.72 -7.38 9.11
CA LEU A 195 -1.09 -8.60 8.61
C LEU A 195 -1.14 -9.75 9.61
N GLN A 196 -0.92 -9.46 10.90
CA GLN A 196 -0.99 -10.44 11.99
C GLN A 196 -2.39 -11.03 12.24
N ASN A 197 -3.46 -10.33 11.82
CA ASN A 197 -4.84 -10.67 12.17
C ASN A 197 -5.64 -11.19 10.95
N VAL A 198 -5.15 -10.99 9.74
CA VAL A 198 -5.83 -11.43 8.52
C VAL A 198 -5.62 -12.93 8.31
N LYS A 199 -6.72 -13.68 8.24
CA LYS A 199 -6.71 -15.10 7.86
C LYS A 199 -6.34 -15.26 6.38
N TRP A 200 -5.75 -16.40 6.05
CA TRP A 200 -5.23 -16.67 4.71
C TRP A 200 -6.32 -16.72 3.63
N GLU A 201 -7.49 -17.30 3.91
CA GLU A 201 -8.57 -17.39 2.93
C GLU A 201 -9.14 -16.00 2.53
N PRO A 202 -9.48 -15.11 3.48
CA PRO A 202 -9.78 -13.70 3.18
C PRO A 202 -8.67 -12.97 2.42
N PHE A 203 -7.40 -13.24 2.75
CA PHE A 203 -6.24 -12.65 2.09
C PHE A 203 -6.23 -13.02 0.59
N LEU A 204 -6.34 -14.31 0.29
CA LEU A 204 -6.39 -14.82 -1.08
C LEU A 204 -7.62 -14.33 -1.85
N GLN A 205 -8.78 -14.22 -1.19
CA GLN A 205 -10.01 -13.75 -1.84
C GLN A 205 -9.86 -12.32 -2.36
N VAL A 206 -9.20 -11.43 -1.61
CA VAL A 206 -8.92 -10.06 -2.07
C VAL A 206 -7.96 -10.07 -3.26
N MET A 207 -6.94 -10.92 -3.22
CA MET A 207 -5.95 -11.04 -4.30
C MET A 207 -6.55 -11.62 -5.59
N ALA A 208 -7.43 -12.62 -5.50
CA ALA A 208 -7.92 -13.40 -6.63
C ALA A 208 -8.45 -12.52 -7.77
N SER A 209 -9.28 -11.52 -7.44
CA SER A 209 -9.90 -10.66 -8.43
C SER A 209 -8.91 -9.84 -9.27
N LYS A 210 -7.75 -9.48 -8.71
CA LYS A 210 -6.73 -8.68 -9.41
C LYS A 210 -5.60 -9.54 -9.96
N VAL A 211 -5.19 -10.58 -9.25
CA VAL A 211 -4.07 -11.44 -9.65
C VAL A 211 -4.53 -12.47 -10.67
N ALA A 212 -5.34 -13.45 -10.24
CA ALA A 212 -5.90 -14.46 -11.14
C ALA A 212 -6.77 -13.82 -12.22
N GLY A 213 -7.56 -12.80 -11.85
CA GLY A 213 -8.36 -12.01 -12.78
C GLY A 213 -7.58 -11.42 -13.95
N THR A 214 -6.53 -10.66 -13.64
CA THR A 214 -5.67 -10.06 -14.68
C THR A 214 -4.97 -11.13 -15.51
N TRP A 215 -4.53 -12.23 -14.89
CA TRP A 215 -3.88 -13.32 -15.61
C TRP A 215 -4.83 -14.07 -16.55
N ASN A 216 -6.06 -14.33 -16.13
CA ASN A 216 -7.08 -14.92 -16.99
C ASN A 216 -7.37 -14.00 -18.18
N LEU A 217 -7.62 -12.71 -17.93
CA LEU A 217 -7.80 -11.73 -19.00
C LEU A 217 -6.60 -11.69 -19.95
N HIS A 218 -5.37 -11.81 -19.45
CA HIS A 218 -4.18 -11.93 -20.30
C HIS A 218 -4.25 -13.14 -21.23
N LYS A 219 -4.49 -14.34 -20.69
CA LYS A 219 -4.54 -15.60 -21.46
C LYS A 219 -5.50 -15.50 -22.63
N PHE A 220 -6.69 -14.94 -22.40
CA PHE A 220 -7.75 -14.80 -23.40
C PHE A 220 -7.59 -13.58 -24.33
N THR A 221 -6.64 -12.67 -24.07
CA THR A 221 -6.48 -11.45 -24.89
C THR A 221 -5.11 -11.26 -25.52
N GLN A 222 -4.10 -12.05 -25.13
CA GLN A 222 -2.72 -11.88 -25.62
C GLN A 222 -2.57 -12.07 -27.14
N HIS A 223 -3.48 -12.82 -27.76
CA HIS A 223 -3.52 -13.04 -29.20
C HIS A 223 -4.37 -12.00 -29.96
N LEU A 224 -5.06 -11.11 -29.23
CA LEU A 224 -5.92 -10.07 -29.81
C LEU A 224 -5.13 -8.78 -30.02
N SER A 225 -5.42 -8.09 -31.13
CA SER A 225 -4.85 -6.78 -31.43
C SER A 225 -5.59 -5.66 -30.67
N LEU A 226 -5.44 -5.65 -29.34
CA LEU A 226 -6.00 -4.62 -28.47
C LEU A 226 -5.32 -3.26 -28.69
N ASP A 227 -6.09 -2.19 -28.59
CA ASP A 227 -5.60 -0.82 -28.55
C ASP A 227 -5.14 -0.43 -27.14
N PHE A 228 -5.79 -0.99 -26.10
CA PHE A 228 -5.39 -0.80 -24.71
C PHE A 228 -5.78 -1.99 -23.80
N PHE A 229 -4.97 -2.20 -22.76
CA PHE A 229 -5.27 -3.07 -21.62
C PHE A 229 -4.93 -2.30 -20.35
N VAL A 230 -5.95 -1.90 -19.59
CA VAL A 230 -5.80 -1.04 -18.42
C VAL A 230 -6.16 -1.80 -17.15
N CYS A 231 -5.26 -1.82 -16.18
CA CYS A 231 -5.49 -2.30 -14.84
C CYS A 231 -5.76 -1.11 -13.90
N PHE A 232 -6.91 -1.11 -13.23
CA PHE A 232 -7.18 -0.14 -12.16
C PHE A 232 -6.54 -0.64 -10.88
N SER A 233 -5.29 -0.26 -10.71
CA SER A 233 -4.49 -0.46 -9.50
C SER A 233 -4.83 0.60 -8.44
N SER A 234 -4.03 0.67 -7.39
CA SER A 234 -4.27 1.61 -6.28
C SER A 234 -2.98 2.23 -5.79
N MET A 235 -3.10 3.45 -5.24
CA MET A 235 -2.01 4.09 -4.49
C MET A 235 -1.49 3.23 -3.33
N ALA A 236 -2.32 2.31 -2.79
CA ALA A 236 -1.90 1.37 -1.75
C ALA A 236 -0.71 0.47 -2.18
N SER A 237 -0.59 0.12 -3.47
CA SER A 237 0.60 -0.62 -3.94
C SER A 237 1.82 0.27 -4.15
N LEU A 238 1.65 1.58 -4.34
CA LEU A 238 2.74 2.54 -4.51
C LEU A 238 3.35 2.99 -3.19
N LEU A 239 2.49 3.38 -2.24
CA LEU A 239 2.92 3.99 -0.97
C LEU A 239 2.87 3.02 0.21
N GLY A 240 2.20 1.87 0.05
CA GLY A 240 1.75 1.08 1.17
C GLY A 240 0.50 1.69 1.82
N SER A 241 -0.29 0.85 2.48
CA SER A 241 -1.38 1.29 3.35
C SER A 241 -1.52 0.27 4.49
N PRO A 242 -1.29 0.66 5.75
CA PRO A 242 -1.52 -0.22 6.90
C PRO A 242 -2.95 -0.76 6.87
N GLY A 243 -3.09 -2.05 7.15
CA GLY A 243 -4.34 -2.80 7.06
C GLY A 243 -4.67 -3.33 5.68
N GLN A 244 -3.89 -3.00 4.66
CA GLN A 244 -4.22 -3.34 3.27
C GLN A 244 -3.12 -4.19 2.62
N GLY A 245 -2.50 -5.10 3.38
CA GLY A 245 -1.44 -6.00 2.90
C GLY A 245 -1.84 -6.82 1.67
N ASN A 246 -2.99 -7.50 1.73
CA ASN A 246 -3.58 -8.26 0.63
C ASN A 246 -3.87 -7.37 -0.60
N TYR A 247 -4.46 -6.20 -0.38
CA TYR A 247 -4.87 -5.29 -1.44
C TYR A 247 -3.66 -4.61 -2.09
N ALA A 248 -2.67 -4.17 -1.33
CA ALA A 248 -1.40 -3.65 -1.84
C ALA A 248 -0.65 -4.72 -2.65
N ALA A 249 -0.59 -5.97 -2.16
CA ALA A 249 0.00 -7.09 -2.88
C ALA A 249 -0.74 -7.40 -4.19
N ALA A 250 -2.06 -7.40 -4.18
CA ALA A 250 -2.89 -7.66 -5.36
C ALA A 250 -2.69 -6.58 -6.44
N ASN A 251 -2.63 -5.32 -6.04
CA ASN A 251 -2.41 -4.19 -6.94
C ASN A 251 -0.96 -4.13 -7.47
N ALA A 252 0.04 -4.47 -6.64
CA ALA A 252 1.44 -4.50 -7.06
C ALA A 252 1.73 -5.60 -8.09
N PHE A 253 0.98 -6.70 -8.10
CA PHE A 253 1.00 -7.66 -9.20
C PHE A 253 0.60 -7.00 -10.52
N MET A 254 -0.50 -6.24 -10.55
CA MET A 254 -0.97 -5.57 -11.76
C MET A 254 0.03 -4.51 -12.26
N ASP A 255 0.71 -3.85 -11.33
CA ASP A 255 1.77 -2.89 -11.63
C ASP A 255 2.91 -3.57 -12.40
N ALA A 256 3.45 -4.68 -11.88
CA ALA A 256 4.48 -5.46 -12.56
C ALA A 256 3.95 -6.10 -13.86
N PHE A 257 2.70 -6.55 -13.87
CA PHE A 257 2.05 -7.16 -15.04
C PHE A 257 1.93 -6.19 -16.22
N ALA A 258 1.71 -4.89 -15.97
CA ALA A 258 1.66 -3.91 -17.06
C ALA A 258 3.01 -3.81 -17.80
N TYR A 259 4.14 -3.87 -17.08
CA TYR A 259 5.47 -3.97 -17.69
C TYR A 259 5.68 -5.31 -18.40
N TYR A 260 5.23 -6.41 -17.81
CA TYR A 260 5.29 -7.73 -18.45
C TYR A 260 4.61 -7.76 -19.82
N ARG A 261 3.39 -7.22 -19.93
CA ARG A 261 2.70 -7.13 -21.24
C ARG A 261 3.49 -6.30 -22.25
N ARG A 262 4.04 -5.16 -21.83
CA ARG A 262 4.83 -4.29 -22.71
C ARG A 262 6.12 -4.93 -23.18
N ALA A 263 6.79 -5.70 -22.34
CA ALA A 263 7.96 -6.49 -22.72
C ALA A 263 7.65 -7.51 -23.82
N MET A 264 6.38 -7.95 -23.93
CA MET A 264 5.87 -8.80 -25.01
C MET A 264 5.38 -8.01 -26.25
N GLY A 265 5.52 -6.69 -26.27
CA GLY A 265 4.97 -5.83 -27.31
C GLY A 265 3.44 -5.67 -27.25
N LEU A 266 2.80 -6.07 -26.15
CA LEU A 266 1.36 -5.95 -25.95
C LEU A 266 1.02 -4.67 -25.17
N PRO A 267 -0.15 -4.04 -25.41
CA PRO A 267 -0.57 -2.90 -24.62
C PRO A 267 -0.73 -3.30 -23.15
N GLY A 268 -0.27 -2.46 -22.23
CA GLY A 268 -0.39 -2.64 -20.79
C GLY A 268 -0.26 -1.30 -20.08
N LEU A 269 -1.19 -1.00 -19.18
CA LEU A 269 -1.20 0.20 -18.36
C LEU A 269 -1.76 -0.12 -16.97
N SER A 270 -0.98 0.09 -15.92
CA SER A 270 -1.48 0.08 -14.54
C SER A 270 -1.65 1.52 -14.04
N ILE A 271 -2.84 1.85 -13.54
CA ILE A 271 -3.11 3.16 -12.96
C ILE A 271 -3.33 2.99 -11.46
N ASN A 272 -2.40 3.52 -10.66
CA ASN A 272 -2.49 3.50 -9.20
C ASN A 272 -3.37 4.66 -8.73
N TRP A 273 -4.68 4.43 -8.66
CA TRP A 273 -5.64 5.45 -8.27
C TRP A 273 -5.60 5.77 -6.77
N GLY A 274 -5.64 7.06 -6.44
CA GLY A 274 -6.06 7.55 -5.13
C GLY A 274 -7.57 7.43 -4.91
N PRO A 275 -8.09 7.84 -3.74
CA PRO A 275 -9.51 7.75 -3.43
C PRO A 275 -10.37 8.59 -4.39
N TRP A 276 -11.46 8.03 -4.89
CA TRP A 276 -12.44 8.76 -5.72
C TRP A 276 -13.53 9.39 -4.84
N ASP A 277 -14.01 10.56 -5.24
CA ASP A 277 -14.99 11.34 -4.48
C ASP A 277 -16.41 10.76 -4.52
N ARG A 278 -16.78 10.17 -5.65
CA ARG A 278 -18.08 9.57 -5.91
C ARG A 278 -17.89 8.14 -6.37
N GLY A 279 -18.61 7.23 -5.72
CA GLY A 279 -18.56 5.81 -6.08
C GLY A 279 -17.23 5.12 -5.77
N GLY A 280 -17.17 3.82 -6.05
CA GLY A 280 -15.99 3.01 -5.78
C GLY A 280 -15.86 2.54 -4.33
N MET A 281 -14.73 1.92 -4.01
CA MET A 281 -14.49 1.33 -2.69
C MET A 281 -14.33 2.40 -1.60
N ALA A 282 -13.70 3.54 -1.92
CA ALA A 282 -13.48 4.63 -0.96
C ALA A 282 -14.78 5.35 -0.54
N ALA A 283 -15.73 5.55 -1.46
CA ALA A 283 -17.02 6.16 -1.12
C ALA A 283 -17.90 5.28 -0.22
N ARG A 284 -17.61 3.97 -0.13
CA ARG A 284 -18.34 3.02 0.73
C ARG A 284 -17.84 3.00 2.17
N LEU A 285 -16.67 3.59 2.46
CA LEU A 285 -16.04 3.57 3.78
C LEU A 285 -16.64 4.61 4.77
N GLY A 286 -17.76 5.27 4.43
CA GLY A 286 -18.41 6.25 5.30
C GLY A 286 -17.63 7.56 5.47
N SER A 287 -18.20 8.51 6.23
CA SER A 287 -17.61 9.85 6.44
C SER A 287 -16.33 9.83 7.28
N GLN A 288 -16.22 8.89 8.23
CA GLN A 288 -15.06 8.77 9.13
C GLN A 288 -13.76 8.46 8.37
N HIS A 289 -13.77 7.50 7.44
CA HIS A 289 -12.59 7.20 6.62
C HIS A 289 -12.22 8.34 5.66
N GLN A 290 -13.20 9.10 5.14
CA GLN A 290 -12.91 10.27 4.31
C GLN A 290 -12.20 11.38 5.09
N ASN A 291 -12.60 11.59 6.35
CA ASN A 291 -11.93 12.55 7.23
C ASN A 291 -10.50 12.09 7.56
N ARG A 292 -10.27 10.78 7.72
CA ARG A 292 -8.93 10.21 7.92
C ARG A 292 -8.01 10.43 6.71
N PHE A 293 -8.47 10.20 5.48
CA PHE A 293 -7.64 10.51 4.30
C PHE A 293 -7.25 11.99 4.25
N LYS A 294 -8.21 12.88 4.50
CA LYS A 294 -7.95 14.33 4.53
C LYS A 294 -6.98 14.73 5.64
N SER A 295 -7.11 14.16 6.83
CA SER A 295 -6.19 14.45 7.94
C SER A 295 -4.78 13.98 7.61
N GLN A 296 -4.62 12.88 6.86
CA GLN A 296 -3.35 12.36 6.35
C GLN A 296 -2.83 13.09 5.10
N GLY A 297 -3.48 14.15 4.62
CA GLY A 297 -3.06 14.89 3.42
C GLY A 297 -3.41 14.22 2.08
N ILE A 298 -4.27 13.20 2.11
CA ILE A 298 -4.80 12.52 0.91
C ILE A 298 -6.17 13.10 0.57
N GLY A 299 -6.28 13.74 -0.59
CA GLY A 299 -7.53 14.24 -1.14
C GLY A 299 -8.27 13.19 -1.98
N THR A 300 -9.55 13.46 -2.23
CA THR A 300 -10.36 12.68 -3.19
C THR A 300 -10.21 13.23 -4.61
N ILE A 301 -10.35 12.34 -5.59
CA ILE A 301 -10.34 12.64 -7.02
C ILE A 301 -11.78 12.86 -7.47
N ASP A 302 -12.06 14.06 -7.99
CA ASP A 302 -13.32 14.33 -8.69
C ASP A 302 -13.46 13.43 -9.91
N SER A 303 -14.62 12.79 -10.07
CA SER A 303 -14.84 11.79 -11.11
C SER A 303 -14.56 12.31 -12.53
N LYS A 304 -14.90 13.57 -12.85
CA LYS A 304 -14.59 14.15 -14.17
C LYS A 304 -13.09 14.33 -14.36
N LYS A 305 -12.39 14.82 -13.33
CA LYS A 305 -10.91 14.94 -13.37
C LYS A 305 -10.23 13.58 -13.47
N GLY A 306 -10.74 12.56 -12.78
CA GLY A 306 -10.24 11.19 -12.86
C GLY A 306 -10.38 10.61 -14.28
N LEU A 307 -11.55 10.76 -14.91
CA LEU A 307 -11.80 10.33 -16.28
C LEU A 307 -10.98 11.14 -17.32
N GLN A 308 -10.76 12.43 -17.08
CA GLN A 308 -9.85 13.24 -17.88
C GLN A 308 -8.41 12.70 -17.79
N ALA A 309 -7.95 12.39 -16.58
CA ALA A 309 -6.64 11.79 -16.37
C ALA A 309 -6.54 10.42 -17.07
N LEU A 310 -7.56 9.57 -16.98
CA LEU A 310 -7.65 8.29 -17.69
C LEU A 310 -7.43 8.47 -19.20
N GLY A 311 -8.15 9.40 -19.83
CA GLY A 311 -7.99 9.70 -21.26
C GLY A 311 -6.58 10.21 -21.61
N GLN A 312 -5.98 11.03 -20.75
CA GLN A 312 -4.63 11.54 -20.95
C GLN A 312 -3.59 10.42 -20.89
N VAL A 313 -3.66 9.53 -19.89
CA VAL A 313 -2.66 8.46 -19.69
C VAL A 313 -2.77 7.34 -20.72
N LEU A 314 -4.00 7.03 -21.16
CA LEU A 314 -4.27 6.05 -22.22
C LEU A 314 -3.56 6.37 -23.54
N ALA A 315 -3.36 7.66 -23.83
CA ALA A 315 -2.69 8.12 -25.05
C ALA A 315 -1.16 8.16 -24.95
N LYS A 316 -0.56 7.74 -23.82
CA LYS A 316 0.87 7.83 -23.56
C LYS A 316 1.55 6.46 -23.53
N PRO A 317 2.82 6.37 -23.93
CA PRO A 317 3.60 5.15 -23.82
C PRO A 317 4.08 4.93 -22.37
N ILE A 318 3.20 4.93 -21.36
CA ILE A 318 3.55 4.67 -19.95
C ILE A 318 2.95 3.36 -19.41
N ALA A 319 3.79 2.52 -18.82
CA ALA A 319 3.36 1.22 -18.27
C ALA A 319 2.61 1.35 -16.95
N GLN A 320 3.04 2.30 -16.11
CA GLN A 320 2.50 2.51 -14.78
C GLN A 320 2.46 4.01 -14.45
N VAL A 321 1.39 4.47 -13.80
CA VAL A 321 1.28 5.84 -13.33
C VAL A 321 0.40 5.94 -12.08
N GLY A 322 0.83 6.73 -11.11
CA GLY A 322 0.01 7.13 -9.97
C GLY A 322 -0.84 8.35 -10.28
N VAL A 323 -2.13 8.28 -9.96
CA VAL A 323 -3.05 9.41 -10.09
C VAL A 323 -3.74 9.61 -8.74
N ALA A 324 -3.31 10.61 -7.99
CA ALA A 324 -3.81 10.92 -6.65
C ALA A 324 -3.74 12.41 -6.36
N SER A 325 -4.66 12.87 -5.51
CA SER A 325 -4.62 14.22 -4.93
C SER A 325 -3.89 14.16 -3.60
N ILE A 326 -2.65 14.65 -3.53
CA ILE A 326 -1.81 14.57 -2.34
C ILE A 326 -1.30 15.96 -1.97
N GLN A 327 -1.52 16.35 -0.73
CA GLN A 327 -0.89 17.50 -0.09
C GLN A 327 0.43 17.02 0.53
N TRP A 328 1.50 16.96 -0.27
CA TRP A 328 2.79 16.38 0.13
C TRP A 328 3.34 16.92 1.45
N PRO A 329 3.27 18.23 1.77
CA PRO A 329 3.73 18.71 3.06
C PRO A 329 2.98 18.10 4.24
N GLN A 330 1.65 18.00 4.14
CA GLN A 330 0.81 17.40 5.18
C GLN A 330 1.00 15.88 5.25
N PHE A 331 1.06 15.21 4.09
CA PHE A 331 1.26 13.77 3.99
C PHE A 331 2.59 13.34 4.61
N LEU A 332 3.68 14.04 4.28
CA LEU A 332 5.00 13.76 4.84
C LEU A 332 5.07 14.10 6.33
N ALA A 333 4.48 15.22 6.77
CA ALA A 333 4.43 15.58 8.19
C ALA A 333 3.64 14.58 9.05
N ASN A 334 2.68 13.87 8.45
CA ASN A 334 1.84 12.87 9.10
C ASN A 334 2.32 11.43 8.87
N SER A 335 3.36 11.22 8.07
CA SER A 335 4.02 9.92 7.97
C SER A 335 4.68 9.55 9.30
N VAL A 336 4.75 8.25 9.60
CA VAL A 336 5.27 7.71 10.89
C VAL A 336 6.68 8.25 11.13
N ALA A 337 6.95 8.95 12.26
CA ALA A 337 8.33 9.38 12.51
C ALA A 337 9.21 8.16 12.76
N GLY A 338 10.46 8.27 12.35
CA GLY A 338 11.42 7.17 12.37
C GLY A 338 11.34 6.26 11.14
N ILE A 339 10.32 6.41 10.27
CA ILE A 339 10.31 5.78 8.94
C ILE A 339 10.82 6.79 7.92
N ASP A 340 12.10 6.69 7.59
CA ASP A 340 12.65 7.43 6.46
C ASP A 340 12.13 6.81 5.15
N LEU A 341 11.03 7.36 4.63
CA LEU A 341 10.53 7.00 3.29
C LEU A 341 11.46 7.59 2.21
N GLN A 342 12.65 7.03 2.03
CA GLN A 342 13.61 7.42 0.98
C GLN A 342 12.97 7.40 -0.42
N TYR A 343 12.02 6.48 -0.62
CA TYR A 343 11.18 6.43 -1.82
C TYR A 343 10.48 7.76 -2.17
N LEU A 344 10.16 8.59 -1.17
CA LEU A 344 9.48 9.89 -1.31
C LEU A 344 10.42 11.10 -1.18
N GLN A 345 11.73 10.88 -1.18
CA GLN A 345 12.74 11.93 -0.97
C GLN A 345 12.54 13.16 -1.88
N ILE A 346 12.12 12.97 -3.12
CA ILE A 346 11.87 14.05 -4.10
C ILE A 346 10.81 15.06 -3.59
N PHE A 347 9.85 14.61 -2.80
CA PHE A 347 8.78 15.48 -2.27
C PHE A 347 9.17 16.15 -0.94
N ARG A 348 10.28 15.73 -0.29
CA ARG A 348 10.73 16.32 0.97
C ARG A 348 11.22 17.75 0.82
N SER A 349 11.77 18.12 -0.33
CA SER A 349 12.20 19.51 -0.59
C SER A 349 11.05 20.51 -0.58
N GLU A 350 9.80 20.05 -0.65
CA GLU A 350 8.59 20.89 -0.54
C GLU A 350 8.17 21.12 0.91
N VAL A 351 8.71 20.34 1.84
CA VAL A 351 8.56 20.56 3.27
C VAL A 351 9.64 21.54 3.67
N GLN A 352 9.29 22.78 4.02
CA GLN A 352 10.20 23.63 4.78
C GLN A 352 10.43 22.92 6.12
N THR A 353 11.61 22.31 6.27
CA THR A 353 12.03 21.64 7.48
C THR A 353 12.25 22.66 8.58
N THR A 354 11.19 23.01 9.31
CA THR A 354 11.35 23.15 10.75
C THR A 354 11.32 21.72 11.29
N ALA A 355 12.50 21.11 11.41
CA ALA A 355 12.72 19.99 12.32
C ALA A 355 12.56 20.53 13.74
N THR A 356 11.32 20.87 14.07
CA THR A 356 10.90 21.27 15.39
C THR A 356 10.50 19.99 16.07
N GLN A 357 11.28 19.57 17.07
CA GLN A 357 10.80 18.76 18.19
C GLN A 357 9.32 19.13 18.42
N SER A 358 8.43 18.13 18.40
CA SER A 358 6.99 18.37 18.27
C SER A 358 6.60 19.47 19.25
N ASN A 359 5.79 20.46 18.82
CA ASN A 359 5.42 21.58 19.70
C ASN A 359 4.89 21.06 21.05
N PHE A 360 4.27 19.88 21.04
CA PHE A 360 3.86 19.16 22.22
C PHE A 360 5.02 18.67 23.09
N LEU A 361 6.05 18.00 22.55
CA LEU A 361 7.22 17.59 23.33
C LEU A 361 7.91 18.79 24.01
N ARG A 362 8.11 19.89 23.28
CA ARG A 362 8.70 21.10 23.87
C ARG A 362 7.82 21.73 24.95
N GLN A 363 6.51 21.70 24.74
CA GLN A 363 5.56 22.14 25.76
C GLN A 363 5.61 21.22 26.98
N LEU A 364 5.64 19.90 26.79
CA LEU A 364 5.69 18.90 27.85
C LEU A 364 6.98 19.02 28.68
N GLU A 365 8.13 19.23 28.02
CA GLU A 365 9.42 19.47 28.67
C GLU A 365 9.42 20.79 29.46
N ALA A 366 8.80 21.85 28.93
CA ALA A 366 8.71 23.15 29.59
C ALA A 366 7.66 23.22 30.72
N THR A 367 6.71 22.28 30.77
CA THR A 367 5.68 22.19 31.81
C THR A 367 6.27 21.64 33.11
N PRO A 368 5.90 22.19 34.30
CA PRO A 368 6.33 21.65 35.60
C PRO A 368 5.98 20.17 35.75
N ALA A 369 6.83 19.37 36.40
CA ALA A 369 6.70 17.91 36.47
C ALA A 369 5.31 17.45 36.94
N GLN A 370 4.75 18.14 37.94
CA GLN A 370 3.43 17.87 38.54
C GLN A 370 2.27 18.03 37.54
N GLU A 371 2.42 18.86 36.51
CA GLU A 371 1.39 19.16 35.51
C GLU A 371 1.58 18.35 34.21
N ARG A 372 2.75 17.73 34.01
CA ARG A 372 3.09 17.00 32.78
C ARG A 372 2.15 15.83 32.50
N ARG A 373 1.76 15.07 33.53
CA ARG A 373 0.87 13.90 33.38
C ARG A 373 -0.52 14.32 32.91
N GLU A 374 -1.08 15.41 33.45
CA GLU A 374 -2.38 15.93 33.04
C GLU A 374 -2.36 16.46 31.60
N LEU A 375 -1.29 17.17 31.24
CA LEU A 375 -1.07 17.63 29.87
C LEU A 375 -0.97 16.45 28.88
N LEU A 376 -0.24 15.39 29.25
CA LEU A 376 -0.13 14.16 28.46
C LEU A 376 -1.48 13.44 28.32
N MET A 377 -2.27 13.39 29.39
CA MET A 377 -3.62 12.82 29.37
C MET A 377 -4.54 13.55 28.38
N GLY A 378 -4.59 14.88 28.47
CA GLY A 378 -5.39 15.68 27.53
C GLY A 378 -4.95 15.49 26.08
N PHE A 379 -3.64 15.33 25.86
CA PHE A 379 -3.09 15.04 24.55
C PHE A 379 -3.48 13.66 24.01
N VAL A 380 -3.32 12.60 24.82
CA VAL A 380 -3.69 11.23 24.45
C VAL A 380 -5.18 11.15 24.11
N LYS A 381 -6.05 11.78 24.91
CA LYS A 381 -7.49 11.87 24.59
C LYS A 381 -7.76 12.53 23.24
N LYS A 382 -7.07 13.63 22.94
CA LYS A 382 -7.20 14.31 21.66
C LYS A 382 -6.73 13.43 20.48
N GLN A 383 -5.67 12.66 20.66
CA GLN A 383 -5.22 11.71 19.63
C GLN A 383 -6.24 10.58 19.43
N ILE A 384 -6.78 10.03 20.51
CA ILE A 384 -7.82 8.99 20.44
C ILE A 384 -9.08 9.52 19.78
N SER A 385 -9.54 10.73 20.14
CA SER A 385 -10.74 11.33 19.55
C SER A 385 -10.56 11.56 18.05
N GLN A 386 -9.36 11.96 17.60
CA GLN A 386 -9.05 12.12 16.19
C GLN A 386 -9.09 10.80 15.42
N VAL A 387 -8.57 9.72 16.00
CA VAL A 387 -8.58 8.38 15.39
C VAL A 387 -10.00 7.80 15.34
N LEU A 388 -10.78 7.96 16.41
CA LEU A 388 -12.18 7.52 16.46
C LEU A 388 -13.15 8.44 15.67
N GLY A 389 -12.68 9.61 15.21
CA GLY A 389 -13.51 10.59 14.52
C GLY A 389 -14.56 11.25 15.42
N LEU A 390 -14.26 11.41 16.71
CA LEU A 390 -15.10 12.08 17.71
C LEU A 390 -14.78 13.58 17.77
N ASP A 391 -15.84 14.41 17.83
CA ASP A 391 -15.71 15.87 17.82
C ASP A 391 -15.19 16.46 19.15
N THR A 392 -15.41 15.77 20.27
CA THR A 392 -15.04 16.26 21.62
C THR A 392 -14.18 15.24 22.38
N PRO A 393 -12.88 15.52 22.59
CA PRO A 393 -11.99 14.69 23.40
C PRO A 393 -12.47 14.49 24.85
N GLU A 394 -13.21 15.46 25.40
CA GLU A 394 -13.65 15.49 26.78
C GLU A 394 -14.74 14.44 27.07
N ALA A 395 -15.40 13.92 26.03
CA ALA A 395 -16.40 12.87 26.15
C ALA A 395 -15.80 11.48 26.43
N ILE A 396 -14.47 11.32 26.27
CA ILE A 396 -13.77 10.05 26.50
C ILE A 396 -13.43 9.93 27.99
N ASN A 397 -13.99 8.92 28.65
CA ASN A 397 -13.62 8.58 30.02
C ASN A 397 -12.22 7.92 30.05
N ASN A 398 -11.49 8.13 31.14
CA ASN A 398 -10.09 7.68 31.25
C ASN A 398 -9.95 6.15 31.30
N GLN A 399 -10.98 5.47 31.80
CA GLN A 399 -10.99 4.03 32.06
C GLN A 399 -11.80 3.22 31.05
N ASP A 400 -12.43 3.89 30.08
CA ASP A 400 -13.14 3.18 29.02
C ASP A 400 -12.13 2.45 28.14
N GLY A 401 -12.38 1.17 27.90
CA GLY A 401 -11.56 0.36 27.01
C GLY A 401 -11.67 0.87 25.57
N PHE A 402 -10.55 1.05 24.88
CA PHE A 402 -10.56 1.59 23.53
C PHE A 402 -11.41 0.79 22.55
N PHE A 403 -11.42 -0.54 22.67
CA PHE A 403 -12.21 -1.42 21.81
C PHE A 403 -13.72 -1.27 22.05
N ASP A 404 -14.13 -0.99 23.29
CA ASP A 404 -15.53 -0.72 23.63
C ASP A 404 -15.98 0.64 23.08
N LEU A 405 -15.04 1.60 22.96
CA LEU A 405 -15.25 2.89 22.29
C LEU A 405 -15.26 2.78 20.74
N GLY A 406 -15.12 1.58 20.20
CA GLY A 406 -15.15 1.32 18.76
C GLY A 406 -13.79 1.41 18.06
N MET A 407 -12.68 1.42 18.81
CA MET A 407 -11.34 1.33 18.22
C MET A 407 -11.14 -0.06 17.62
N ASP A 408 -10.79 -0.11 16.34
CA ASP A 408 -10.36 -1.35 15.68
C ASP A 408 -8.83 -1.50 15.67
N SER A 409 -8.32 -2.63 15.17
CA SER A 409 -6.88 -2.88 15.11
C SER A 409 -6.13 -1.90 14.20
N LEU A 410 -6.77 -1.36 13.15
CA LEU A 410 -6.14 -0.39 12.25
C LEU A 410 -6.01 0.98 12.90
N MET A 411 -7.03 1.37 13.67
CA MET A 411 -7.04 2.55 14.51
C MET A 411 -5.98 2.46 15.60
N ALA A 412 -5.80 1.29 16.22
CA ALA A 412 -4.75 1.05 17.21
C ALA A 412 -3.33 1.26 16.63
N VAL A 413 -3.09 0.77 15.41
CA VAL A 413 -1.81 0.99 14.71
C VAL A 413 -1.61 2.45 14.31
N GLU A 414 -2.66 3.12 13.83
CA GLU A 414 -2.60 4.57 13.55
C GLU A 414 -2.27 5.38 14.81
N LEU A 415 -2.89 5.06 15.95
CA LEU A 415 -2.64 5.71 17.23
C LEU A 415 -1.19 5.47 17.71
N THR A 416 -0.72 4.23 17.64
CA THR A 416 0.66 3.85 17.98
C THR A 416 1.66 4.59 17.12
N ASN A 417 1.44 4.63 15.80
CA ASN A 417 2.27 5.35 14.85
C ASN A 417 2.29 6.86 15.13
N ASN A 418 1.16 7.44 15.56
CA ASN A 418 1.09 8.83 15.98
C ASN A 418 1.94 9.09 17.24
N PHE A 419 1.89 8.21 18.24
CA PHE A 419 2.75 8.35 19.43
C PHE A 419 4.22 8.25 19.09
N GLN A 420 4.63 7.22 18.33
CA GLN A 420 6.01 7.11 17.82
C GLN A 420 6.46 8.39 17.13
N ARG A 421 5.56 8.97 16.32
CA ARG A 421 5.82 10.20 15.58
C ARG A 421 6.05 11.41 16.46
N ILE A 422 5.14 11.64 17.39
CA ILE A 422 5.12 12.84 18.23
C ILE A 422 6.25 12.82 19.25
N PHE A 423 6.51 11.65 19.82
CA PHE A 423 7.50 11.46 20.88
C PHE A 423 8.89 11.09 20.34
N GLN A 424 9.02 10.79 19.04
CA GLN A 424 10.28 10.35 18.40
C GLN A 424 10.87 9.08 19.05
N ILE A 425 9.99 8.11 19.32
CA ILE A 425 10.27 6.86 20.02
C ILE A 425 9.85 5.66 19.17
N TYR A 426 10.38 4.49 19.49
CA TYR A 426 9.85 3.21 19.03
C TYR A 426 9.07 2.56 20.16
N ILE A 427 7.80 2.21 19.90
CA ILE A 427 6.94 1.47 20.84
C ILE A 427 6.30 0.29 20.12
N SER A 428 6.13 -0.82 20.84
CA SER A 428 5.54 -2.03 20.28
C SER A 428 4.13 -1.75 19.74
N GLN A 429 3.78 -2.34 18.59
CA GLN A 429 2.43 -2.30 18.03
C GLN A 429 1.36 -2.92 18.95
N THR A 430 1.79 -3.73 19.92
CA THR A 430 0.92 -4.30 20.95
C THR A 430 0.59 -3.32 22.09
N VAL A 431 1.13 -2.10 22.09
CA VAL A 431 0.96 -1.14 23.20
C VAL A 431 -0.52 -0.86 23.50
N VAL A 432 -1.34 -0.62 22.48
CA VAL A 432 -2.77 -0.33 22.66
C VAL A 432 -3.54 -1.55 23.19
N PHE A 433 -3.03 -2.76 22.96
CA PHE A 433 -3.62 -3.99 23.48
C PHE A 433 -3.17 -4.27 24.92
N ASN A 434 -1.91 -3.96 25.23
CA ASN A 434 -1.33 -4.16 26.56
C ASN A 434 -1.76 -3.07 27.56
N TYR A 435 -2.12 -1.89 27.03
CA TYR A 435 -2.56 -0.71 27.76
C TYR A 435 -3.87 -0.20 27.11
N PRO A 436 -5.02 -0.88 27.31
CA PRO A 436 -6.25 -0.63 26.57
C PRO A 436 -7.09 0.57 27.04
N THR A 437 -6.59 1.39 27.97
CA THR A 437 -7.29 2.60 28.46
C THR A 437 -6.41 3.84 28.38
N VAL A 438 -7.04 5.04 28.41
CA VAL A 438 -6.32 6.33 28.35
C VAL A 438 -5.32 6.42 29.51
N GLU A 439 -5.75 6.01 30.70
CA GLU A 439 -4.92 6.02 31.91
C GLU A 439 -3.69 5.12 31.78
N GLU A 440 -3.87 3.88 31.33
CA GLU A 440 -2.78 2.92 31.15
C GLU A 440 -1.77 3.35 30.07
N ILE A 441 -2.23 3.90 28.94
CA ILE A 441 -1.31 4.43 27.91
C ILE A 441 -0.53 5.63 28.43
N VAL A 442 -1.18 6.54 29.15
CA VAL A 442 -0.50 7.72 29.71
C VAL A 442 0.58 7.28 30.68
N ASP A 443 0.28 6.32 31.56
CA ASP A 443 1.28 5.80 32.50
C ASP A 443 2.42 5.07 31.77
N TYR A 444 2.11 4.26 30.76
CA TYR A 444 3.13 3.63 29.93
C TYR A 444 4.06 4.67 29.28
N LEU A 445 3.50 5.68 28.63
CA LEU A 445 4.26 6.75 27.98
C LEU A 445 5.07 7.57 28.99
N PHE A 446 4.47 7.93 30.12
CA PHE A 446 5.07 8.78 31.14
C PHE A 446 6.26 8.09 31.85
N TYR A 447 6.06 6.86 32.34
CA TYR A 447 7.06 6.16 33.14
C TYR A 447 8.04 5.36 32.28
N LYS A 448 7.56 4.60 31.30
CA LYS A 448 8.42 3.63 30.59
C LYS A 448 9.09 4.18 29.35
N VAL A 449 8.52 5.22 28.75
CA VAL A 449 9.00 5.68 27.45
C VAL A 449 9.66 7.06 27.51
N LEU A 450 9.03 8.02 28.19
CA LEU A 450 9.56 9.39 28.30
C LEU A 450 10.39 9.60 29.57
N ASN A 451 10.29 8.69 30.55
CA ASN A 451 11.03 8.71 31.81
C ASN A 451 10.97 10.07 32.55
N LEU A 452 9.78 10.68 32.59
CA LEU A 452 9.59 12.07 33.04
C LEU A 452 9.66 12.29 34.55
N GLU A 453 9.80 11.21 35.33
CA GLU A 453 9.88 11.23 36.80
C GLU A 453 11.33 11.35 37.31
N GLN A 454 12.32 10.81 36.57
CA GLN A 454 13.72 10.74 37.02
C GLN A 454 14.53 12.04 36.80
N GLN A 455 14.01 13.03 36.07
CA GLN A 455 14.74 14.27 35.80
C GLN A 455 14.84 15.24 36.99
N GLU A 456 14.10 15.02 38.09
CA GLU A 456 14.20 15.86 39.29
C GLU A 456 15.34 15.42 40.23
N GLU A 457 15.71 14.14 40.27
CA GLU A 457 16.67 13.62 41.28
C GLU A 457 18.15 13.81 40.91
N GLU A 458 18.52 13.96 39.64
CA GLU A 458 19.93 14.13 39.25
C GLU A 458 20.51 15.53 39.48
N SER A 459 19.69 16.51 39.86
CA SER A 459 20.14 17.90 40.06
C SER A 459 20.75 18.21 41.43
N GLU A 460 20.74 17.27 42.40
CA GLU A 460 21.21 17.53 43.77
C GLU A 460 22.29 16.58 44.35
N SER A 461 22.86 15.62 43.60
CA SER A 461 23.92 14.75 44.14
C SER A 461 25.35 15.13 43.72
N THR A 462 26.00 15.86 44.63
CA THR A 462 27.43 16.16 44.67
C THR A 462 28.30 14.91 44.50
N TYR A 463 29.14 14.86 43.46
CA TYR A 463 30.16 13.80 43.29
C TYR A 463 31.16 13.81 44.44
N LYS A 464 31.12 12.79 45.30
CA LYS A 464 32.28 12.35 46.10
C LYS A 464 32.96 11.21 45.37
N VAL A 465 34.19 11.46 44.92
CA VAL A 465 35.13 10.45 44.48
C VAL A 465 35.45 9.54 45.66
N VAL A 466 35.14 8.25 45.54
CA VAL A 466 35.79 7.20 46.33
C VAL A 466 36.37 6.19 45.35
N ASP A 467 37.68 6.13 45.41
CA ASP A 467 38.59 5.20 44.80
C ASP A 467 38.46 3.82 45.47
N THR A 468 38.26 2.76 44.68
CA THR A 468 38.52 1.38 45.11
C THR A 468 38.90 0.54 43.90
N ASP A 469 40.22 0.36 43.76
CA ASP A 469 40.83 -0.86 43.23
C ASP A 469 40.36 -2.12 43.99
N GLU A 470 40.45 -3.26 43.29
CA GLU A 470 40.27 -4.65 43.73
C GLU A 470 38.84 -5.23 43.81
N LYS A 471 38.46 -5.96 42.75
CA LYS A 471 38.27 -7.44 42.78
C LYS A 471 37.57 -7.93 41.49
N PHE A 472 38.35 -8.47 40.56
CA PHE A 472 37.88 -9.42 39.56
C PHE A 472 38.81 -10.63 39.56
N SER A 473 38.45 -11.64 40.36
CA SER A 473 38.89 -13.01 40.15
C SER A 473 37.74 -13.91 40.57
N ASP A 474 37.14 -14.58 39.59
CA ASP A 474 36.38 -15.82 39.65
C ASP A 474 35.15 -15.69 38.75
N PHE A 475 35.23 -16.27 37.55
CA PHE A 475 34.25 -17.21 37.02
C PHE A 475 34.74 -17.65 35.63
N ASN A 476 35.37 -18.83 35.59
CA ASN A 476 35.77 -19.50 34.37
C ASN A 476 35.39 -20.99 34.50
N THR A 477 34.20 -21.35 34.02
CA THR A 477 33.65 -22.69 33.72
C THR A 477 32.25 -22.42 33.12
N SER A 478 31.79 -22.88 31.96
CA SER A 478 32.07 -24.05 31.14
C SER A 478 31.83 -23.70 29.66
N LEU A 479 32.72 -24.17 28.77
CA LEU A 479 32.51 -24.20 27.33
C LEU A 479 31.84 -25.55 27.00
N ASP A 480 30.61 -25.52 26.50
CA ASP A 480 30.02 -26.67 25.83
C ASP A 480 30.76 -26.86 24.49
N SER A 481 31.21 -28.10 24.23
CA SER A 481 32.01 -28.47 23.07
C SER A 481 31.19 -28.39 21.78
N GLU A 482 31.83 -27.89 20.70
CA GLU A 482 31.26 -27.71 19.35
C GLU A 482 30.51 -28.93 18.78
N GLU A 483 30.74 -30.14 19.29
CA GLU A 483 30.02 -31.36 18.89
C GLU A 483 28.55 -31.42 19.33
N GLU A 484 28.13 -30.75 20.42
CA GLU A 484 26.73 -30.75 20.86
C GLU A 484 25.83 -29.82 20.03
N ILE A 485 26.40 -28.75 19.47
CA ILE A 485 25.67 -27.80 18.62
C ILE A 485 25.41 -28.41 17.23
N GLU A 486 26.37 -29.17 16.68
CA GLU A 486 26.17 -29.84 15.38
C GLU A 486 25.14 -30.98 15.45
N LEU A 487 25.04 -31.69 16.58
CA LEU A 487 24.07 -32.77 16.76
C LEU A 487 22.63 -32.25 16.90
N SER A 488 22.44 -31.09 17.54
CA SER A 488 21.13 -30.44 17.68
C SER A 488 20.63 -29.92 16.32
N ALA A 489 21.50 -29.29 15.52
CA ALA A 489 21.14 -28.79 14.20
C ALA A 489 20.81 -29.91 13.19
N ALA A 490 21.46 -31.08 13.30
CA ALA A 490 21.19 -32.24 12.46
C ALA A 490 19.85 -32.92 12.79
N GLN A 491 19.39 -32.89 14.05
CA GLN A 491 18.09 -33.43 14.45
C GLN A 491 16.92 -32.55 13.97
N GLU A 492 17.04 -31.22 14.04
CA GLU A 492 16.00 -30.32 13.54
C GLU A 492 15.85 -30.38 12.00
N LEU A 493 16.95 -30.53 11.26
CA LEU A 493 16.93 -30.73 9.81
C LEU A 493 16.31 -32.07 9.39
N ALA A 494 16.34 -33.10 10.26
CA ALA A 494 15.70 -34.38 10.00
C ALA A 494 14.18 -34.36 10.26
N GLU A 495 13.70 -33.52 11.18
CA GLU A 495 12.26 -33.33 11.40
C GLU A 495 11.59 -32.50 10.30
N ILE A 496 12.28 -31.49 9.76
CA ILE A 496 11.76 -30.67 8.64
C ILE A 496 11.59 -31.49 7.36
N LYS A 497 12.45 -32.49 7.11
CA LYS A 497 12.33 -33.41 5.96
C LYS A 497 11.21 -34.44 6.07
N LYS A 498 10.52 -34.55 7.21
CA LYS A 498 9.33 -35.42 7.35
C LYS A 498 8.02 -34.74 6.95
N PHE A 499 8.03 -33.42 6.74
CA PHE A 499 6.85 -32.62 6.39
C PHE A 499 6.90 -32.03 4.97
N LEU A 500 7.90 -32.41 4.17
CA LEU A 500 7.97 -32.22 2.71
C LEU A 500 7.91 -33.61 2.05
#